data_AF-A0AAJ5ZPZ4-F1
#
_entry.id   AF-A0AAJ5ZPZ4-F1
#
_cell.length_a   1.000
_cell.length_b   1.000
_cell.length_c   1.000
_cell.angle_alpha   90.00
_cell.angle_beta   90.00
_cell.angle_gamma   90.00
#
_symmetry.space_group_name_H-M   'P 1'
#
loop_
_entity.id
_entity.type
_entity.pdbx_description
1 polymer ?
#
loop_
_entity_poly.entity_id
_entity_poly.type
_entity_poly.pdbx_seq_one_letter_code
_entity_poly.pdbx_strand_id
1 'polypeptide(L)' 'MRFVAIQEPTGSWAVFDTANEEPAEFAGRVLIGLTPHEAWRLTAAANDEAGGRDIDAQGPFRDQ' A
#
# COMPACT_ATOMS: atom_id res chain seq x y z
N MET A 1 2.81 -3.12 -7.88
CA MET A 1 3.20 -2.55 -6.57
C MET A 1 2.69 -1.13 -6.53
N ARG A 2 1.66 -0.89 -5.72
CA ARG A 2 0.91 0.37 -5.64
C ARG A 2 1.36 1.22 -4.44
N PHE A 3 1.83 0.56 -3.39
CA PHE A 3 2.26 1.23 -2.16
C PHE A 3 3.78 1.19 -2.06
N VAL A 4 4.38 2.29 -1.61
CA VAL A 4 5.83 2.41 -1.43
C VAL A 4 6.17 3.06 -0.08
N ALA A 5 7.18 2.54 0.60
CA ALA A 5 7.71 3.15 1.82
C ALA A 5 8.68 4.28 1.44
N ILE A 6 8.43 5.50 1.90
CA ILE A 6 9.29 6.67 1.68
C ILE A 6 9.79 7.22 3.02
N GLN A 7 11.03 7.70 3.03
CA GLN A 7 11.57 8.39 4.20
C GLN A 7 11.20 9.88 4.15
N GLU A 8 10.60 10.37 5.23
CA GLU A 8 10.26 11.77 5.41
C GLU A 8 11.50 12.58 5.83
N PRO A 9 11.57 13.89 5.52
CA PRO A 9 12.70 14.75 5.92
C PRO A 9 12.92 14.83 7.43
N THR A 10 11.89 14.53 8.21
CA THR A 10 11.90 14.44 9.68
C THR A 10 12.61 13.18 10.20
N GLY A 11 13.02 12.26 9.32
CA GLY A 11 13.63 10.97 9.67
C GLY A 11 12.61 9.86 9.93
N SER A 12 11.32 10.19 9.93
CA SER A 12 10.20 9.24 9.97
C SER A 12 9.97 8.59 8.60
N TRP A 13 9.11 7.58 8.55
CA TRP A 13 8.72 6.91 7.32
C TRP A 13 7.22 7.02 7.08
N ALA A 14 6.82 7.03 5.82
CA ALA A 14 5.43 7.01 5.40
C ALA A 14 5.21 5.96 4.31
N VAL A 15 3.99 5.45 4.21
CA VAL A 15 3.57 4.63 3.06
C VAL A 15 2.84 5.55 2.09
N PHE A 16 3.27 5.58 0.84
CA PHE A 16 2.71 6.42 -0.22
C PHE A 16 1.97 5.55 -1.23
N ASP A 17 0.72 5.92 -1.56
CA ASP A 17 -0.06 5.29 -2.61
C ASP A 17 0.26 5.96 -3.95
N THR A 18 0.96 5.25 -4.83
CA THR A 18 1.34 5.78 -6.14
C THR A 18 0.15 5.89 -7.11
N ALA A 19 -0.99 5.26 -6.83
CA ALA A 19 -2.16 5.33 -7.69
C ALA A 19 -3.02 6.56 -7.41
N ASN A 20 -3.08 6.99 -6.13
CA ASN A 20 -3.83 8.17 -5.71
C ASN A 20 -2.93 9.40 -5.47
N GLU A 21 -1.62 9.23 -5.51
CA GLU A 21 -0.63 10.28 -5.25
C GLU A 21 -0.76 10.91 -3.85
N GLU A 22 -1.22 10.12 -2.87
CA GLU A 22 -1.45 10.54 -1.50
C GLU A 22 -0.84 9.55 -0.49
N PRO A 23 -0.59 9.98 0.77
CA PRO A 23 -0.21 9.07 1.84
C PRO A 23 -1.25 7.96 2.00
N ALA A 24 -0.81 6.71 2.05
CA ALA A 24 -1.70 5.58 2.18
C ALA A 24 -2.51 5.68 3.48
N GLU A 25 -3.82 5.52 3.37
CA GLU A 25 -4.70 5.39 4.51
C GLU A 25 -4.99 3.91 4.76
N PHE A 26 -4.81 3.48 6.01
CA PHE A 26 -5.21 2.15 6.45
C PHE A 26 -6.16 2.26 7.62
N ALA A 27 -7.37 1.69 7.46
CA ALA A 27 -8.43 1.70 8.47
C ALA A 27 -8.78 3.12 9.00
N GLY A 28 -8.82 4.13 8.11
CA GLY A 28 -9.13 5.52 8.50
C GLY A 28 -7.96 6.27 9.14
N ARG A 29 -6.74 5.72 9.08
CA ARG A 29 -5.53 6.36 9.59
C ARG A 29 -4.46 6.48 8.52
N VAL A 30 -3.95 7.69 8.36
CA VAL A 30 -2.83 7.97 7.45
C VAL A 30 -1.55 7.33 7.98
N LEU A 31 -0.86 6.58 7.12
CA LEU A 31 0.37 5.86 7.42
C LEU A 31 1.61 6.76 7.28
N ILE A 32 1.74 7.73 8.18
CA ILE A 32 2.86 8.68 8.29
C ILE A 32 3.51 8.61 9.68
N GLY A 33 4.74 9.11 9.83
CA GLY A 33 5.40 9.13 11.14
C GLY A 33 5.85 7.75 11.63
N LEU A 34 5.96 6.76 10.75
CA LEU A 34 6.26 5.37 11.05
C LEU A 34 7.76 5.15 11.28
N THR A 35 8.11 4.08 11.99
CA THR A 35 9.47 3.55 11.94
C THR A 35 9.74 2.86 10.60
N PRO A 36 11.01 2.71 10.17
CA PRO A 36 11.33 2.02 8.93
C PRO A 36 10.68 0.63 8.88
N HIS A 37 10.81 -0.14 9.96
CA HIS A 37 10.28 -1.51 10.03
C HIS A 37 8.75 -1.58 9.93
N GLU A 38 8.02 -0.59 10.45
CA GLU A 38 6.57 -0.48 10.29
C GLU A 38 6.20 -0.12 8.85
N ALA A 39 6.86 0.87 8.25
CA ALA A 39 6.60 1.28 6.88
C ALA A 39 6.80 0.14 5.88
N TRP A 40 7.88 -0.65 6.02
CA TRP A 40 8.10 -1.83 5.17
C TRP A 40 7.01 -2.89 5.36
N ARG A 41 6.62 -3.21 6.60
CA ARG A 41 5.55 -4.20 6.86
C ARG A 41 4.21 -3.75 6.32
N LEU A 42 3.84 -2.49 6.54
CA LEU A 42 2.57 -1.93 6.07
C LEU A 42 2.54 -1.81 4.55
N THR A 43 3.66 -1.43 3.93
CA THR A 43 3.80 -1.40 2.47
C THR A 43 3.63 -2.80 1.88
N ALA A 44 4.24 -3.82 2.47
CA ALA A 44 4.08 -5.20 2.03
C ALA A 44 2.62 -5.67 2.18
N ALA A 45 2.00 -5.41 3.33
CA ALA A 45 0.60 -5.78 3.59
C ALA A 45 -0.39 -5.08 2.65
N ALA A 46 -0.21 -3.78 2.40
CA ALA A 46 -1.05 -3.00 1.49
C ALA A 46 -0.87 -3.45 0.02
N ASN A 47 0.35 -3.79 -0.38
CA ASN A 47 0.60 -4.36 -1.71
C ASN A 47 0.03 -5.77 -1.88
N ASP A 48 0.03 -6.58 -0.81
CA ASP A 48 -0.57 -7.92 -0.82
C ASP A 48 -2.11 -7.83 -0.92
N GLU A 49 -2.74 -6.91 -0.17
CA GLU A 49 -4.17 -6.64 -0.26
C GLU A 49 -4.58 -6.10 -1.64
N ALA A 50 -3.79 -5.17 -2.20
CA ALA A 50 -4.02 -4.67 -3.55
C ALA A 50 -3.86 -5.78 -4.59
N GLY A 51 -2.76 -6.53 -4.53
CA GLY A 51 -2.48 -7.63 -5.47
C GLY A 51 -3.48 -8.79 -5.38
N GLY A 52 -4.05 -9.04 -4.20
CA GLY A 52 -5.14 -10.00 -4.01
C GLY A 52 -6.44 -9.58 -4.68
N ARG A 53 -6.72 -8.27 -4.77
CA ARG A 53 -7.89 -7.78 -5.53
C ARG A 53 -7.70 -7.83 -7.03
N ASP A 54 -6.47 -7.72 -7.52
CA ASP A 54 -6.15 -7.82 -8.94
C ASP A 54 -6.38 -9.24 -9.51
N ILE A 55 -6.32 -10.29 -8.66
CA ILE A 55 -6.63 -11.67 -9.06
C ILE A 55 -8.14 -12.00 -8.99
N ASP A 56 -8.91 -11.36 -8.10
CA ASP A 56 -10.36 -11.54 -8.01
C ASP A 56 -11.15 -10.71 -9.06
N ALA A 57 -10.57 -9.60 -9.56
CA ALA A 57 -11.17 -8.80 -10.63
C ALA A 57 -11.00 -9.43 -12.03
N GLN A 58 -10.15 -10.45 -12.16
CA GLN A 58 -10.10 -11.34 -13.32
C GLN A 58 -10.83 -12.64 -12.99
N GLY A 59 -12.17 -12.55 -12.90
CA GLY A 59 -13.02 -13.74 -12.79
C GLY A 59 -12.64 -14.79 -13.84
N PRO A 60 -12.84 -16.09 -13.57
CA PRO A 60 -12.49 -17.14 -14.51
C PRO A 60 -13.21 -16.82 -15.82
N PHE A 61 -12.44 -16.76 -16.91
CA PHE A 61 -12.96 -16.68 -18.27
C PHE A 61 -14.17 -17.61 -18.37
N ARG A 62 -15.36 -17.03 -18.48
CA ARG A 62 -16.58 -17.77 -18.75
C ARG A 62 -16.44 -18.32 -20.16
N ASP A 63 -16.48 -19.65 -20.25
CA ASP A 63 -16.82 -20.43 -21.43
C ASP A 63 -17.75 -19.66 -22.39
N GLN A 64 -17.33 -19.55 -23.65
CA GLN A 64 -18.20 -19.56 -24.83
C GLN A 64 -17.41 -19.99 -26.07
#